data_AF-A0A6C8YIY1-F1
#
_entry.id   AF-A0A6C8YIY1-F1
#
_cell.length_a   1.000
_cell.length_b   1.000
_cell.length_c   1.000
_cell.angle_alpha   90.00
_cell.angle_beta   90.00
_cell.angle_gamma   90.00
#
_symmetry.space_group_name_H-M   'P 1'
#
loop_
_entity.id
_entity.type
_entity.pdbx_description
1 polymer ?
#
loop_
_entity_poly.entity_id
_entity_poly.type
_entity_poly.pdbx_seq_one_letter_code
_entity_poly.pdbx_strand_id
1 'polypeptide(L)' 'MLDKSVPHISVIMVNHDATNYPEFHLPAGYSFCFYKDGLEEDWCRLQLETGQVLSMDSIRARFETEFG' A
#
# COMPACT_ATOMS: atom_id res chain seq x y z
N MET A 1 -23.66 5.80 -8.10
CA MET A 1 -23.86 7.04 -7.31
C MET A 1 -22.94 6.96 -6.11
N LEU A 2 -22.08 7.96 -5.88
CA LEU A 2 -21.25 7.99 -4.68
C LEU A 2 -22.12 8.15 -3.44
N ASP A 3 -21.95 7.26 -2.47
CA ASP A 3 -22.53 7.41 -1.15
C ASP A 3 -21.94 8.67 -0.48
N LYS A 4 -22.82 9.58 -0.04
CA LYS A 4 -22.48 10.85 0.62
C LYS A 4 -22.90 10.85 2.09
N SER A 5 -23.14 9.66 2.67
CA SER A 5 -23.46 9.49 4.08
C SER A 5 -22.34 9.98 5.01
N VAL A 6 -21.10 9.93 4.54
CA VAL A 6 -19.93 10.43 5.27
C VAL A 6 -19.70 11.92 4.96
N PRO A 7 -19.69 12.81 5.97
CA PRO A 7 -19.45 14.23 5.77
C PRO A 7 -18.01 14.48 5.30
N HIS A 8 -17.86 15.32 4.27
CA HIS A 8 -16.56 15.80 3.84
C HIS A 8 -16.03 16.86 4.81
N ILE A 9 -14.87 16.60 5.42
CA ILE A 9 -14.19 17.54 6.32
C ILE A 9 -12.95 18.06 5.61
N SER A 10 -12.95 19.35 5.24
CA SER A 10 -11.80 20.00 4.63
C SER A 10 -10.71 20.21 5.69
N VAL A 11 -9.59 19.50 5.56
CA VAL A 11 -8.42 19.67 6.43
C VAL A 11 -7.21 20.13 5.64
N ILE A 12 -6.40 21.01 6.24
CA ILE A 12 -5.07 21.36 5.73
C ILE A 12 -4.07 20.78 6.73
N MET A 13 -3.27 19.82 6.29
CA MET A 13 -2.15 19.33 7.08
C MET A 13 -0.97 20.29 6.89
N VAL A 14 -0.57 20.97 7.97
CA VAL A 14 0.59 21.87 7.96
C VAL A 14 1.67 21.28 8.85
N ASN A 15 2.82 20.96 8.26
CA ASN A 15 4.03 20.68 9.03
C ASN A 15 4.78 21.99 9.25
N HIS A 16 4.73 22.53 10.48
CA HIS A 16 5.40 23.77 10.84
C HIS A 16 6.90 23.62 11.10
N ASP A 17 7.38 22.37 11.24
CA ASP A 17 8.77 22.06 11.55
C ASP A 17 9.20 20.82 10.75
N ALA A 18 9.57 21.05 9.49
CA ALA A 18 10.04 20.00 8.60
C ALA A 18 11.39 19.40 9.02
N THR A 19 12.07 19.99 10.01
CA THR A 19 13.37 19.51 10.50
C THR A 19 13.25 18.60 11.72
N ASN A 20 12.12 18.62 12.41
CA ASN A 20 11.86 17.81 13.60
C ASN A 20 10.94 16.64 13.25
N TYR A 21 11.54 15.56 12.77
CA TYR A 21 10.83 14.32 12.47
C TYR A 21 11.23 13.24 13.49
N PRO A 22 10.25 12.55 14.11
CA PRO A 22 10.58 11.44 14.99
C PRO A 22 11.23 10.32 14.19
N GLU A 23 12.40 9.87 14.65
CA GLU A 23 13.06 8.69 14.09
C GLU A 23 12.55 7.44 14.79
N PHE A 24 12.08 6.49 14.00
CA PHE A 24 11.70 5.16 14.47
C PHE A 24 12.59 4.14 13.79
N HIS A 25 13.28 3.33 14.60
CA HIS A 25 14.06 2.21 14.11
C HIS A 25 13.18 0.97 13.97
N LEU A 26 13.48 0.14 12.97
CA LEU A 26 12.89 -1.19 12.87
C LEU A 26 13.36 -2.07 14.04
N PRO A 27 12.55 -3.05 14.47
CA PRO A 27 13.00 -4.05 15.44
C PRO A 27 14.24 -4.79 14.95
N ALA A 28 15.05 -5.31 15.89
CA ALA A 28 16.24 -6.08 15.55
C ALA A 28 15.93 -7.25 14.61
N GLY A 29 16.70 -7.39 13.53
CA GLY A 29 16.54 -8.42 12.51
C GLY A 29 15.65 -8.04 11.33
N TYR A 30 15.04 -6.84 11.34
CA TYR A 30 14.26 -6.34 10.21
C TYR A 30 15.03 -5.31 9.38
N SER A 31 14.76 -5.30 8.09
CA SER A 31 15.30 -4.32 7.14
C SER A 31 14.24 -3.94 6.12
N PHE A 32 14.25 -2.69 5.67
CA PHE A 32 13.49 -2.32 4.48
C PHE A 32 14.05 -3.05 3.26
N CYS A 33 13.15 -3.50 2.39
CA CYS A 33 13.51 -3.99 1.07
C CYS A 33 12.60 -3.34 0.04
N PHE A 34 13.15 -3.07 -1.14
CA PHE A 34 12.36 -2.68 -2.29
C PHE A 34 11.86 -3.92 -3.02
N TYR A 35 10.87 -3.71 -3.88
CA TYR A 35 10.45 -4.71 -4.85
C TYR A 35 11.65 -5.21 -5.67
N LYS A 36 11.61 -6.48 -6.06
CA LYS A 36 12.59 -7.15 -6.91
C LYS A 36 11.84 -8.04 -7.88
N ASP A 37 12.38 -8.17 -9.09
CA ASP A 37 11.90 -9.14 -10.07
C ASP A 37 11.86 -10.54 -9.44
N GLY A 38 10.77 -11.27 -9.66
CA GLY A 38 10.49 -12.56 -9.01
C GLY A 38 9.57 -12.47 -7.79
N LEU A 39 9.14 -11.28 -7.37
CA LEU A 39 8.18 -11.09 -6.27
C LEU A 39 6.73 -10.92 -6.74
N GLU A 40 6.42 -11.18 -8.01
CA GLU A 40 5.11 -10.92 -8.62
C GLU A 40 4.00 -11.71 -7.91
N GLU A 41 4.27 -12.98 -7.61
CA GLU A 41 3.32 -13.87 -6.96
C GLU A 41 3.12 -13.53 -5.47
N ASP A 42 4.21 -13.14 -4.79
CA ASP A 42 4.16 -12.68 -3.40
C ASP A 42 3.40 -11.35 -3.28
N TRP A 43 3.58 -10.45 -4.25
CA TRP A 43 2.77 -9.26 -4.38
C TRP A 43 1.30 -9.67 -4.48
N CYS A 44 0.93 -10.45 -5.51
CA CYS A 44 -0.45 -10.90 -5.74
C CYS A 44 -1.11 -11.52 -4.49
N ARG A 45 -0.35 -12.35 -3.77
CA ARG A 45 -0.80 -12.99 -2.52
C ARG A 45 -1.17 -11.94 -1.46
N LEU A 46 -0.37 -10.88 -1.30
CA LEU A 46 -0.65 -9.82 -0.32
C LEU A 46 -1.98 -9.11 -0.61
N GLN A 47 -2.34 -8.84 -1.87
CA GLN A 47 -3.64 -8.20 -2.16
C GLN A 47 -4.81 -9.14 -1.88
N LEU A 48 -4.66 -10.44 -2.12
CA LEU A 48 -5.68 -11.42 -1.76
C LEU A 48 -5.85 -11.51 -0.23
N GLU A 49 -4.75 -11.69 0.50
CA GLU A 49 -4.77 -11.85 1.96
C GLU A 49 -5.25 -10.60 2.70
N THR A 50 -5.00 -9.42 2.13
CA THR A 50 -5.52 -8.15 2.66
C THR A 50 -6.96 -7.85 2.20
N GLY A 51 -7.58 -8.74 1.42
CA GLY A 51 -8.96 -8.60 0.96
C GLY A 51 -9.18 -7.51 -0.09
N GLN A 52 -8.10 -7.01 -0.73
CA GLN A 52 -8.21 -6.03 -1.80
C GLN A 52 -8.79 -6.63 -3.09
N VAL A 53 -8.68 -7.94 -3.25
CA VAL A 53 -9.22 -8.72 -4.36
C VAL A 53 -9.81 -10.04 -3.85
N LEU A 54 -10.64 -10.68 -4.68
CA LEU A 54 -11.37 -11.90 -4.29
C LEU A 54 -10.76 -13.20 -4.85
N SER A 55 -9.83 -13.11 -5.80
CA SER A 55 -9.20 -14.30 -6.38
C SER A 55 -7.78 -14.02 -6.88
N MET A 56 -6.92 -15.05 -6.82
CA MET A 56 -5.55 -15.00 -7.36
C MET A 56 -5.54 -14.71 -8.85
N ASP A 57 -6.44 -15.32 -9.62
CA ASP A 57 -6.47 -15.14 -11.07
C ASP A 57 -6.78 -13.69 -11.47
N SER A 58 -7.67 -13.03 -10.70
CA SER A 58 -8.00 -11.61 -10.95
C SER A 58 -6.81 -10.68 -10.71
N ILE A 59 -6.00 -10.94 -9.68
CA ILE A 59 -4.87 -10.08 -9.34
C ILE A 59 -3.66 -10.35 -10.23
N ARG A 60 -3.43 -11.60 -10.66
CA ARG A 60 -2.38 -11.90 -11.65
C ARG A 60 -2.65 -11.22 -12.99
N ALA A 61 -3.89 -11.28 -13.48
CA ALA A 61 -4.28 -10.60 -14.71
C ALA A 61 -4.13 -9.07 -14.59
N ARG A 62 -4.45 -8.53 -13.42
CA ARG A 62 -4.26 -7.10 -13.13
C ARG A 62 -2.79 -6.70 -13.08
N PHE A 63 -1.95 -7.51 -12.43
CA PHE A 63 -0.50 -7.26 -12.36
C PHE A 63 0.10 -7.19 -13.76
N GLU A 64 -0.20 -8.16 -14.63
CA GLU A 64 0.24 -8.16 -16.02
C GLU A 64 -0.23 -6.92 -16.78
N THR A 65 -1.45 -6.45 -16.53
CA THR A 65 -1.98 -5.25 -17.20
C THR A 65 -1.29 -3.96 -16.74
N GLU A 66 -0.88 -3.89 -15.46
CA GLU A 66 -0.28 -2.68 -14.88
C GLU A 66 1.25 -2.62 -15.06
N PHE A 67 1.92 -3.78 -15.08
CA PHE A 67 3.39 -3.88 -15.00
C PHE A 67 4.04 -4.79 -16.04
N GLY A 68 3.26 -5.53 -16.86
CA GLY A 68 3.73 -6.39 -17.95
C GLY A 68 3.92 -5.68 -19.29
#